data_AF-A0A537SPE9-F1
#
_entry.id   AF-A0A537SPE9-F1
#
_cell.length_a   1.000
_cell.length_b   1.000
_cell.length_c   1.000
_cell.angle_alpha   90.00
_cell.angle_beta   90.00
_cell.angle_gamma   90.00
#
_symmetry.space_group_name_H-M   'P 1'
#
loop_
_entity.id
_entity.type
_entity.pdbx_description
1 polymer ?
#
loop_
_entity_poly.entity_id
_entity_poly.type
_entity_poly.pdbx_seq_one_letter_code
_entity_poly.pdbx_strand_id
1 'polypeptide(L)'
;MGAAGGETLPFWNQRDEFGDTNLLVVKPEEGRSLARALGSHGAVLMNHHGASVVGRDLRELVSRSIFMCQNADYQLRAHLLGKVATLTAGETKLAGVLNAMPNVTNRTWEYWTLRLARTGGLPPRATGSKARPQAASKARTSSPRTPARGQGLRKNRRRR
;
A
#
# COMPACT_ATOMS: atom_id res chain seq x y z
N MET A 1 17.18 5.78 4.22
CA MET A 1 16.10 4.80 4.50
C MET A 1 16.45 3.47 3.83
N GLY A 2 17.48 2.75 4.33
CA GLY A 2 17.98 1.53 3.67
C GLY A 2 16.98 0.37 3.63
N ALA A 3 16.08 0.29 4.61
CA ALA A 3 15.08 -0.77 4.77
C ALA A 3 13.76 -0.53 3.98
N ALA A 4 13.73 0.37 2.99
CA ALA A 4 12.49 0.74 2.30
C ALA A 4 11.79 -0.44 1.59
N GLY A 5 12.58 -1.39 1.06
CA GLY A 5 12.08 -2.58 0.38
C GLY A 5 11.65 -3.73 1.31
N GLY A 6 11.92 -3.63 2.61
CA GLY A 6 11.77 -4.75 3.55
C GLY A 6 12.96 -5.71 3.51
N GLU A 7 12.84 -6.82 4.24
CA GLU A 7 13.88 -7.85 4.37
C GLU A 7 14.08 -8.63 3.07
N THR A 8 12.98 -8.98 2.41
CA THR A 8 12.95 -9.68 1.12
C THR A 8 12.09 -8.90 0.14
N LEU A 9 12.57 -8.81 -1.10
CA LEU A 9 11.79 -8.31 -2.23
C LEU A 9 11.49 -9.47 -3.18
N PRO A 10 10.23 -9.88 -3.32
CA PRO A 10 9.87 -10.94 -4.25
C PRO A 10 10.12 -10.50 -5.69
N PHE A 11 10.55 -11.46 -6.51
CA PHE A 11 10.61 -11.33 -7.96
C PHE A 11 9.45 -12.09 -8.57
N TRP A 12 8.82 -11.47 -9.56
CA TRP A 12 7.76 -12.06 -10.36
C TRP A 12 8.19 -12.06 -11.82
N ASN A 13 8.06 -13.20 -12.48
CA ASN A 13 8.31 -13.36 -13.89
C ASN A 13 7.03 -13.85 -14.56
N GLN A 14 6.46 -13.01 -15.44
CA GLN A 14 5.23 -13.35 -16.17
C GLN A 14 5.40 -14.63 -16.99
N ARG A 15 6.62 -14.91 -17.47
CA ARG A 15 6.90 -16.10 -18.28
C ARG A 15 6.62 -17.42 -17.55
N ASP A 16 6.80 -17.45 -16.23
CA ASP A 16 6.70 -18.69 -15.44
C ASP A 16 5.28 -19.30 -15.51
N GLU A 17 4.25 -18.46 -15.67
CA GLU A 17 2.85 -18.92 -15.78
C GLU A 17 2.25 -18.72 -17.18
N PHE A 18 2.77 -17.80 -17.99
CA PHE A 18 2.11 -17.34 -19.22
C PHE A 18 2.98 -17.46 -20.49
N GLY A 19 4.21 -17.99 -20.40
CA GLY A 19 5.10 -18.12 -21.54
C GLY A 19 5.58 -16.77 -22.09
N ASP A 20 5.74 -16.65 -23.40
CA ASP A 20 6.14 -15.38 -24.01
C ASP A 20 4.98 -14.37 -23.97
N THR A 21 5.22 -13.23 -23.34
CA THR A 21 4.24 -12.13 -23.20
C THR A 21 4.82 -10.82 -23.72
N ASN A 22 3.97 -9.79 -23.81
CA ASN A 22 4.39 -8.41 -24.07
C ASN A 22 4.86 -7.67 -22.80
N LEU A 23 5.08 -8.40 -21.70
CA LEU A 23 5.49 -7.91 -20.37
C LEU A 23 4.46 -7.03 -19.64
N LEU A 24 3.32 -6.69 -20.26
CA LEU A 24 2.27 -5.92 -19.63
C LEU A 24 1.29 -6.83 -18.88
N VAL A 25 0.76 -6.33 -17.77
CA VAL A 25 -0.33 -6.97 -17.03
C VAL A 25 -1.65 -6.43 -17.57
N VAL A 26 -2.26 -7.16 -18.49
CA VAL A 26 -3.48 -6.74 -19.21
C VAL A 26 -4.66 -7.68 -18.96
N LYS A 27 -4.41 -8.88 -18.43
CA LYS A 27 -5.46 -9.86 -18.12
C LYS A 27 -5.65 -10.04 -16.60
N PRO A 28 -6.89 -10.30 -16.13
CA PRO A 28 -7.14 -10.51 -14.71
C PRO A 28 -6.30 -11.63 -14.07
N GLU A 29 -6.03 -12.72 -14.78
CA GLU A 29 -5.20 -13.84 -14.31
C GLU A 29 -3.74 -13.45 -14.08
N GLU A 30 -3.19 -12.57 -14.92
CA GLU A 30 -1.83 -12.02 -14.77
C GLU A 30 -1.76 -11.14 -13.51
N GLY A 31 -2.79 -10.30 -13.29
CA GLY A 31 -2.91 -9.50 -12.08
C GLY A 31 -3.03 -10.34 -10.81
N ARG A 32 -3.77 -11.46 -10.86
CA ARG A 32 -3.83 -12.42 -9.74
C ARG A 32 -2.49 -13.09 -9.49
N SER A 33 -1.75 -13.46 -10.54
CA SER A 33 -0.41 -14.03 -10.41
C SER A 33 0.56 -13.03 -9.75
N LEU A 34 0.59 -11.79 -10.24
CA LEU A 34 1.41 -10.72 -9.65
C LEU A 34 1.04 -10.45 -8.18
N ALA A 35 -0.26 -10.43 -7.86
CA ALA A 35 -0.72 -10.24 -6.47
C ALA A 35 -0.30 -11.39 -5.54
N ARG A 36 -0.29 -12.65 -6.03
CA ARG A 36 0.24 -13.78 -5.26
C ARG A 36 1.73 -13.63 -5.00
N ALA A 37 2.51 -13.20 -6.00
CA ALA A 37 3.94 -12.97 -5.84
C ALA A 37 4.27 -11.82 -4.88
N LEU A 38 3.47 -10.74 -4.89
CA LEU A 38 3.58 -9.66 -3.91
C LEU A 38 3.39 -10.16 -2.47
N GLY A 39 2.34 -10.96 -2.23
CA GLY A 39 2.03 -11.46 -0.90
C GLY A 39 1.86 -10.33 0.13
N SER A 40 2.58 -10.42 1.26
CA SER A 40 2.58 -9.41 2.32
C SER A 40 3.68 -8.35 2.20
N HIS A 41 4.43 -8.34 1.09
CA HIS A 41 5.57 -7.45 0.91
C HIS A 41 5.13 -6.03 0.48
N GLY A 42 5.99 -5.05 0.74
CA GLY A 42 5.73 -3.66 0.35
C GLY A 42 5.94 -3.38 -1.14
N ALA A 43 6.56 -4.29 -1.86
CA ALA A 43 6.80 -4.19 -3.30
C ALA A 43 7.12 -5.57 -3.90
N VAL A 44 7.02 -5.66 -5.23
CA VAL A 44 7.43 -6.81 -6.05
C VAL A 44 8.18 -6.32 -7.27
N LEU A 45 9.31 -6.96 -7.58
CA LEU A 45 10.10 -6.70 -8.78
C LEU A 45 9.57 -7.57 -9.92
N MET A 46 9.39 -6.98 -11.09
CA MET A 46 8.85 -7.62 -12.28
C MET A 46 9.97 -7.79 -13.29
N ASN A 47 10.36 -9.04 -13.56
CA ASN A 47 11.47 -9.34 -14.48
C ASN A 47 11.24 -8.70 -15.85
N HIS A 48 12.31 -8.08 -16.38
CA HIS A 48 12.31 -7.37 -17.66
C HIS A 48 11.31 -6.20 -17.77
N HIS A 49 10.72 -5.74 -16.66
CA HIS A 49 9.69 -4.70 -16.68
C HIS A 49 9.99 -3.57 -15.69
N GLY A 50 9.91 -3.83 -14.38
CA GLY A 50 9.96 -2.75 -13.39
C GLY A 50 9.60 -3.23 -11.99
N ALA A 51 8.87 -2.41 -11.23
CA ALA A 51 8.43 -2.75 -9.88
C ALA A 51 7.00 -2.27 -9.62
N SER A 52 6.23 -3.04 -8.87
CA SER A 52 4.97 -2.60 -8.27
C SER A 52 5.18 -2.38 -6.78
N VAL A 53 4.81 -1.18 -6.29
CA VAL A 53 4.99 -0.77 -4.90
C VAL A 53 3.63 -0.48 -4.28
N VAL A 54 3.41 -0.95 -3.06
CA VAL A 54 2.19 -0.67 -2.28
C VAL A 54 2.52 0.14 -1.03
N GLY A 55 1.52 0.73 -0.38
CA GLY A 55 1.66 1.45 0.88
C GLY A 55 0.32 1.53 1.62
N ARG A 56 0.34 1.76 2.93
CA ARG A 56 -0.90 1.93 3.73
C ARG A 56 -1.63 3.23 3.35
N ASP A 57 -0.88 4.22 2.89
CA ASP A 57 -1.38 5.46 2.32
C ASP A 57 -0.46 5.95 1.19
N LEU A 58 -0.88 7.02 0.52
CA LEU A 58 -0.15 7.61 -0.60
C LEU A 58 1.25 8.12 -0.23
N ARG A 59 1.42 8.66 0.99
CA ARG A 59 2.70 9.25 1.42
C ARG A 59 3.73 8.17 1.69
N GLU A 60 3.32 7.08 2.33
CA GLU A 60 4.15 5.89 2.48
C GLU A 60 4.51 5.28 1.13
N LEU A 61 3.53 5.11 0.23
CA LEU A 61 3.78 4.55 -1.11
C LEU A 61 4.82 5.38 -1.87
N VAL A 62 4.68 6.70 -1.90
CA VAL A 62 5.63 7.60 -2.57
C VAL A 62 7.00 7.53 -1.91
N SER A 63 7.04 7.57 -0.57
CA SER A 63 8.29 7.48 0.18
C SER A 63 9.02 6.17 -0.11
N ARG A 64 8.33 5.03 0.00
CA ARG A 64 8.87 3.70 -0.31
C ARG A 64 9.42 3.66 -1.74
N SER A 65 8.65 4.14 -2.71
CA SER A 65 9.05 4.14 -4.13
C SER A 65 10.35 4.91 -4.36
N ILE A 66 10.46 6.14 -3.84
CA ILE A 66 11.65 6.97 -4.02
C ILE A 66 12.87 6.35 -3.36
N PHE A 67 12.73 5.89 -2.11
CA PHE A 67 13.86 5.30 -1.40
C PHE A 67 14.27 3.94 -1.95
N MET A 68 13.35 3.15 -2.51
CA MET A 68 13.71 1.92 -3.23
C MET A 68 14.58 2.22 -4.45
N CYS A 69 14.23 3.22 -5.26
CA CYS A 69 15.07 3.62 -6.40
C CYS A 69 16.45 4.10 -5.96
N GLN A 70 16.52 4.92 -4.90
CA GLN A 70 17.80 5.38 -4.34
C GLN A 70 18.63 4.20 -3.81
N ASN A 71 18.01 3.28 -3.08
CA ASN A 71 18.71 2.11 -2.54
C ASN A 71 19.25 1.22 -3.67
N ALA A 72 18.50 1.05 -4.76
CA ALA A 72 18.97 0.30 -5.93
C ALA A 72 20.19 0.96 -6.58
N ASP A 73 20.19 2.29 -6.77
CA ASP A 73 21.34 3.04 -7.28
C ASP A 73 22.55 2.94 -6.34
N TYR A 74 22.32 3.04 -5.03
CA TYR A 74 23.39 2.89 -4.03
C TYR A 74 23.97 1.48 -4.00
N GLN A 75 23.12 0.45 -4.06
CA GLN A 75 23.57 -0.94 -4.14
C GLN A 75 24.39 -1.17 -5.40
N LEU A 76 23.90 -0.72 -6.57
CA LEU A 76 24.63 -0.83 -7.83
C LEU A 76 26.02 -0.20 -7.74
N ARG A 77 26.11 1.05 -7.25
CA ARG A 77 27.40 1.76 -7.11
C ARG A 77 28.31 1.11 -6.07
N ALA A 78 27.77 0.65 -4.95
CA ALA A 78 28.56 0.00 -3.91
C ALA A 78 29.14 -1.34 -4.40
N HIS A 79 28.39 -2.10 -5.21
CA HIS A 79 28.87 -3.34 -5.81
C HIS A 79 30.06 -3.14 -6.76
N LEU A 80 30.18 -1.97 -7.40
CA LEU A 80 31.35 -1.64 -8.23
C LEU A 80 32.62 -1.46 -7.39
N LEU A 81 32.49 -1.15 -6.09
CA LEU A 81 33.61 -0.95 -5.18
C LEU A 81 34.03 -2.23 -4.44
N GLY A 82 33.19 -3.27 -4.47
CA GLY A 82 33.49 -4.57 -3.87
C GLY A 82 32.31 -5.18 -3.11
N LYS A 83 32.62 -5.99 -2.10
CA LYS A 83 31.60 -6.68 -1.29
C LYS A 83 30.86 -5.67 -0.42
N VAL A 84 29.54 -5.59 -0.60
CA VAL A 84 28.65 -4.70 0.17
C VAL A 84 28.18 -5.42 1.43
N ALA A 85 28.34 -4.79 2.59
CA ALA A 85 27.71 -5.24 3.82
C ALA A 85 26.22 -4.87 3.79
N THR A 86 25.34 -5.85 3.93
CA THR A 86 23.89 -5.66 3.91
C THR A 86 23.33 -5.49 5.32
N LEU A 87 22.13 -4.91 5.42
CA LEU A 87 21.39 -4.89 6.68
C LEU A 87 21.07 -6.32 7.12
N THR A 88 21.13 -6.57 8.42
CA THR A 88 20.58 -7.77 9.04
C THR A 88 19.04 -7.74 9.01
N ALA A 89 18.40 -8.90 9.22
CA ALA A 89 16.95 -8.99 9.34
C ALA A 89 16.40 -8.09 10.46
N GLY A 90 17.08 -8.07 11.62
CA GLY A 90 16.71 -7.24 12.77
C GLY A 90 16.78 -5.74 12.46
N GLU A 91 17.88 -5.28 11.86
CA GLU A 91 18.04 -3.88 11.45
C GLU A 91 16.99 -3.49 10.41
N THR A 92 16.72 -4.37 9.45
CA THR A 92 15.73 -4.12 8.40
C THR A 92 14.33 -3.97 8.98
N LYS A 93 13.94 -4.85 9.91
CA LYS A 93 12.66 -4.77 10.60
C LYS A 93 12.51 -3.48 11.40
N LEU A 94 13.50 -3.15 12.24
CA LEU A 94 13.46 -1.96 13.10
C LEU A 94 13.46 -0.67 12.27
N ALA A 95 14.36 -0.56 11.29
CA ALA A 95 14.43 0.60 10.41
C ALA A 95 13.19 0.71 9.51
N GLY A 96 12.63 -0.42 9.04
CA GLY A 96 11.42 -0.45 8.23
C GLY A 96 10.21 0.14 8.97
N VAL A 97 10.05 -0.21 10.25
CA VAL A 97 8.99 0.37 11.12
C VAL A 97 9.16 1.89 11.23
N LEU A 98 10.38 2.36 11.49
CA LEU A 98 10.66 3.80 11.63
C LEU A 98 10.43 4.56 10.31
N ASN A 99 10.88 4.00 9.19
CA ASN A 99 10.73 4.58 7.86
C ASN A 99 9.26 4.80 7.47
N ALA A 100 8.37 3.94 7.98
CA ALA A 100 6.94 3.97 7.71
C ALA A 100 6.15 4.81 8.72
N MET A 101 6.79 5.42 9.73
CA MET A 101 6.07 6.26 10.69
C MET A 101 5.54 7.54 10.04
N PRO A 102 4.34 8.02 10.43
CA PRO A 102 3.73 9.22 9.85
C PRO A 102 4.60 10.47 9.92
N ASN A 103 5.37 10.67 11.00
CA ASN A 103 6.28 11.80 11.12
C ASN A 103 7.42 11.78 10.09
N VAL A 104 7.90 10.59 9.68
CA VAL A 104 8.95 10.41 8.67
C VAL A 104 8.37 10.59 7.26
N THR A 105 7.25 9.94 6.96
CA THR A 105 6.59 10.06 5.65
C THR A 105 6.06 11.46 5.40
N ASN A 106 5.56 12.16 6.43
CA ASN A 106 5.12 13.56 6.30
C ASN A 106 6.28 14.52 6.04
N ARG A 107 7.40 14.37 6.74
CA ARG A 107 8.58 15.22 6.53
C ARG A 107 9.13 15.10 5.11
N THR A 108 9.21 13.86 4.61
CA THR A 108 9.70 13.61 3.23
C THR A 108 8.72 14.14 2.19
N TRP A 109 7.41 13.94 2.41
CA TRP A 109 6.36 14.55 1.58
C TRP A 109 6.44 16.08 1.52
N GLU A 110 6.57 16.75 2.66
CA GLU A 110 6.71 18.21 2.75
C GLU A 110 7.94 18.70 1.98
N TYR A 111 9.06 18.01 2.12
CA TYR A 111 10.28 18.34 1.39
C TYR A 111 10.08 18.24 -0.13
N TRP A 112 9.49 17.15 -0.64
CA TRP A 112 9.26 16.99 -2.08
C TRP A 112 8.23 17.96 -2.63
N THR A 113 7.14 18.20 -1.90
CA THR A 113 6.12 19.17 -2.33
C THR A 113 6.65 20.61 -2.32
N LEU A 114 7.52 20.98 -1.37
CA LEU A 114 8.22 22.27 -1.37
C LEU A 114 9.14 22.42 -2.58
N ARG A 115 9.87 21.36 -2.97
CA ARG A 115 10.71 21.36 -4.18
C ARG A 115 9.89 21.48 -5.46
N LEU A 116 8.78 20.77 -5.55
CA LEU A 116 7.86 20.90 -6.68
C LEU A 116 7.28 22.31 -6.77
N ALA A 117 6.91 22.92 -5.64
CA ALA A 117 6.41 24.30 -5.62
C ALA A 117 7.43 25.29 -6.17
N ARG A 118 8.70 25.20 -5.74
CA ARG A 118 9.78 26.08 -6.21
C ARG A 118 10.09 25.94 -7.70
N THR A 119 9.83 24.76 -8.28
CA THR A 119 10.12 24.47 -9.68
C THR A 119 8.88 24.59 -10.58
N GLY A 120 7.75 25.03 -10.04
CA GLY A 120 6.49 25.12 -10.79
C GLY A 120 5.89 23.75 -11.16
N GLY A 121 6.36 22.66 -10.55
CA GLY A 121 5.91 21.29 -10.83
C GLY A 121 4.65 20.85 -10.07
N LEU A 122 4.07 21.71 -9.24
CA LEU A 122 2.76 21.43 -8.64
C LEU A 122 1.65 21.66 -9.68
N PRO A 123 0.62 20.79 -9.71
CA PRO A 123 -0.53 21.03 -10.57
C PRO A 123 -1.18 22.38 -10.21
N PRO A 124 -1.85 23.04 -11.18
CA PRO A 124 -2.59 24.26 -10.91
C PRO A 124 -3.51 24.03 -9.72
N ARG A 125 -3.37 24.88 -8.68
CA ARG A 125 -4.23 24.79 -7.51
C ARG A 125 -5.66 24.99 -8.00
N ALA A 126 -6.52 23.98 -7.84
CA ALA A 126 -7.90 24.08 -8.26
C ALA A 126 -8.52 25.36 -7.68
N THR A 127 -8.89 26.28 -8.55
CA THR A 127 -9.52 27.54 -8.19
C THR A 127 -10.90 27.20 -7.65
N GLY A 128 -11.03 27.14 -6.33
CA GLY A 128 -12.30 27.05 -5.60
C GLY A 128 -13.31 26.07 -6.20
N SER A 129 -13.15 24.77 -5.95
CA SER A 129 -14.34 23.90 -5.97
C SER A 129 -15.24 24.39 -4.84
N LYS A 130 -16.27 25.19 -5.16
CA LYS A 130 -17.38 25.43 -4.23
C LYS A 130 -17.81 24.05 -3.73
N ALA A 131 -17.73 23.82 -2.43
CA ALA A 131 -18.21 22.59 -1.84
C ALA A 131 -19.63 22.36 -2.34
N ARG A 132 -19.86 21.24 -3.04
CA ARG A 132 -21.21 20.84 -3.42
C ARG A 132 -21.97 20.70 -2.10
N PRO A 133 -23.09 21.42 -1.88
CA PRO A 133 -23.81 21.34 -0.63
C PRO A 133 -24.18 19.87 -0.39
N GLN A 134 -23.84 19.37 0.80
CA GLN A 134 -24.27 18.04 1.23
C GLN A 134 -25.79 18.04 1.16
N ALA A 135 -26.36 17.23 0.26
CA ALA A 135 -27.79 16.98 0.27
C ALA A 135 -28.12 16.38 1.64
N ALA A 136 -28.94 17.07 2.41
CA ALA A 136 -29.39 16.61 3.72
C ALA A 136 -29.96 15.19 3.56
N SER A 137 -29.35 14.22 4.22
CA SER A 137 -29.90 12.86 4.27
C SER A 137 -31.27 12.95 4.94
N LYS A 138 -32.35 12.69 4.19
CA LYS A 138 -33.67 12.48 4.79
C LYS A 138 -33.55 11.30 5.75
N ALA A 139 -33.70 11.58 7.04
CA ALA A 139 -33.77 10.55 8.07
C ALA A 139 -34.86 9.55 7.68
N ARG A 140 -34.49 8.27 7.52
CA ARG A 140 -35.48 7.18 7.38
C ARG A 140 -36.26 7.13 8.69
N THR A 141 -37.53 7.50 8.62
CA THR A 141 -38.48 7.29 9.71
C THR A 141 -38.60 5.78 9.98
N SER A 142 -38.30 5.38 11.21
CA SER A 142 -38.50 4.00 11.66
C SER A 142 -39.99 3.71 11.77
N SER A 143 -40.49 2.73 11.01
CA SER A 143 -41.87 2.23 11.16
C SER A 143 -42.06 1.56 12.54
N PRO A 144 -43.25 1.66 13.17
CA PRO A 144 -43.50 1.07 14.47
C PRO A 144 -43.53 -0.47 14.40
N ARG A 145 -42.84 -1.13 15.33
CA ARG A 145 -42.94 -2.58 15.55
C ARG A 145 -44.33 -2.94 16.06
N THR A 146 -45.03 -3.80 15.33
CA THR A 146 -46.25 -4.48 15.78
C THR A 146 -45.90 -5.49 16.89
N PRO A 147 -46.59 -5.53 18.04
CA PRO A 147 -46.33 -6.54 19.06
C PRO A 147 -46.87 -7.92 18.61
N ALA A 148 -46.00 -8.92 18.64
CA ALA A 148 -46.35 -10.31 18.36
C ALA A 148 -47.25 -10.87 19.46
N ARG A 149 -48.40 -11.42 19.04
CA ARG A 149 -49.31 -12.23 19.88
C ARG A 149 -48.58 -13.44 20.44
N GLY A 150 -48.67 -13.64 21.75
CA GLY A 150 -48.11 -14.78 22.45
C GLY A 150 -48.83 -16.10 22.16
N GLN A 151 -48.02 -17.14 21.92
CA GLN A 151 -48.24 -18.55 22.24
C GLN A 151 -46.81 -19.09 22.44
N GLY A 152 -46.36 -19.68 23.54
CA GLY A 152 -47.00 -20.45 24.59
C GLY A 152 -46.26 -21.77 24.65
N LEU A 153 -45.23 -21.94 25.50
CA LEU A 153 -44.69 -23.28 25.79
C LEU A 153 -43.97 -23.38 27.15
N ARG A 154 -44.70 -24.05 28.05
CA ARG A 154 -44.28 -25.17 28.92
C ARG A 154 -43.22 -24.94 30.01
N LYS A 155 -43.77 -24.72 31.21
CA LYS A 155 -43.41 -25.23 32.56
C LYS A 155 -42.14 -26.08 32.68
N ASN A 156 -41.16 -25.51 33.38
CA ASN A 156 -40.12 -26.23 34.10
C ASN A 156 -40.69 -26.94 35.34
N ARG A 157 -40.43 -28.24 35.50
CA ARG A 157 -40.54 -28.95 36.80
C ARG A 157 -39.18 -29.57 37.11
N ARG A 158 -38.53 -29.03 38.14
CA ARG A 158 -37.38 -29.60 38.85
C ARG A 158 -37.77 -30.94 39.51
N ARG A 159 -36.84 -31.91 39.58
CA ARG A 159 -36.30 -32.44 40.85
C ARG A 159 -35.40 -33.67 40.63
N ARG A 160 -34.26 -33.63 41.33
CA ARG A 160 -33.35 -34.69 41.78
C ARG A 160 -32.45 -35.35 40.73
#